data_AF-A0A937W9X2-F1
#
_entry.id   AF-A0A937W9X2-F1
#
_cell.length_a   1.000
_cell.length_b   1.000
_cell.length_c   1.000
_cell.angle_alpha   90.00
_cell.angle_beta   90.00
_cell.angle_gamma   90.00
#
_symmetry.space_group_name_H-M   'P 1'
#
loop_
_entity.id
_entity.type
_entity.pdbx_description
1 polymer ?
#
loop_
_entity_poly.entity_id
_entity_poly.type
_entity_poly.pdbx_seq_one_letter_code
_entity_poly.pdbx_strand_id
1 'polypeptide(L)'
;MEEVRNDAFHITAAANMASIAGQGFYVGRRGVLGAGAYFDLGTEATGWKPARQRYPDLPLVVFRCEVALGRVLDLDDEETHARFQQFQRELGQRLGRDETLRLGRGGQLDEFLFELTSKTGMTYHTIKRTFVTDGQTRIAVRDPRRIRVLSVCDEKGEELPWPPTSN
;
A
#
# COMPACT_ATOMS: atom_id res chain seq x y z
N MET A 1 -1.65 18.13 -13.77
CA MET A 1 -0.33 17.51 -13.54
C MET A 1 -0.57 16.39 -12.56
N GLU A 2 -0.12 15.17 -12.88
CA GLU A 2 -0.24 14.04 -11.97
C GLU A 2 0.74 14.23 -10.80
N GLU A 3 0.29 14.04 -9.56
CA GLU A 3 1.17 14.16 -8.39
C GLU A 3 2.14 12.97 -8.34
N VAL A 4 3.43 13.27 -8.15
CA VAL A 4 4.51 12.29 -8.06
C VAL A 4 5.23 12.46 -6.72
N ARG A 5 5.42 11.35 -6.00
CA ARG A 5 6.12 11.30 -4.70
C ARG A 5 7.42 10.53 -4.84
N ASN A 6 8.54 11.12 -4.41
CA ASN A 6 9.89 10.52 -4.47
C ASN A 6 10.41 10.04 -3.11
N ASP A 7 9.50 9.94 -2.14
CA ASP A 7 9.73 9.64 -0.74
C ASP A 7 8.82 8.49 -0.26
N ALA A 8 8.51 7.54 -1.16
CA ALA A 8 7.75 6.35 -0.84
C ALA A 8 8.69 5.20 -0.50
N PHE A 9 8.58 4.66 0.72
CA PHE A 9 9.46 3.63 1.25
C PHE A 9 8.73 2.29 1.40
N HIS A 10 9.35 1.20 0.95
CA HIS A 10 8.84 -0.16 1.12
C HIS A 10 9.92 -1.07 1.68
N ILE A 11 9.64 -1.70 2.83
CA ILE A 11 10.59 -2.61 3.48
C ILE A 11 10.11 -4.04 3.33
N THR A 12 10.99 -4.92 2.88
CA THR A 12 10.69 -6.34 2.64
C THR A 12 11.94 -7.20 2.77
N ALA A 13 11.78 -8.53 2.76
CA ALA A 13 12.92 -9.44 2.74
C ALA A 13 13.73 -9.29 1.45
N ALA A 14 15.07 -9.31 1.55
CA ALA A 14 15.99 -9.21 0.41
C ALA A 14 15.70 -10.26 -0.68
N ALA A 15 15.25 -11.45 -0.28
CA ALA A 15 14.85 -12.52 -1.20
C ALA A 15 13.71 -12.13 -2.18
N ASN A 16 12.93 -11.08 -1.86
CA ASN A 16 11.88 -10.59 -2.74
C ASN A 16 12.39 -9.67 -3.86
N MET A 17 13.66 -9.22 -3.81
CA MET A 17 14.22 -8.29 -4.80
C MET A 17 14.12 -8.82 -6.23
N ALA A 18 14.49 -10.09 -6.46
CA ALA A 18 14.42 -10.70 -7.79
C ALA A 18 12.99 -10.78 -8.33
N SER A 19 12.02 -11.08 -7.45
CA SER A 19 10.60 -11.11 -7.82
C SER A 19 10.08 -9.71 -8.16
N ILE A 20 10.40 -8.71 -7.34
CA ILE A 20 10.00 -7.31 -7.59
C ILE A 20 10.65 -6.78 -8.87
N ALA A 21 11.90 -7.15 -9.16
CA ALA A 21 12.59 -6.75 -10.38
C ALA A 21 11.95 -7.37 -11.63
N GLY A 22 11.55 -8.64 -11.57
CA GLY A 22 10.96 -9.36 -12.69
C GLY A 22 9.47 -9.10 -12.91
N GLN A 23 8.70 -8.86 -11.85
CA GLN A 23 7.22 -8.84 -11.88
C GLN A 23 6.62 -7.52 -11.38
N GLY A 24 7.44 -6.61 -10.85
CA GLY A 24 6.97 -5.43 -10.12
C GLY A 24 6.50 -5.75 -8.70
N PHE A 25 6.03 -4.73 -7.99
CA PHE A 25 5.52 -4.90 -6.64
C PHE A 25 4.23 -5.73 -6.62
N TYR A 26 4.16 -6.71 -5.72
CA TYR A 26 2.99 -7.55 -5.55
C TYR A 26 1.80 -6.76 -4.95
N VAL A 27 0.64 -6.87 -5.61
CA VAL A 27 -0.63 -6.27 -5.16
C VAL A 27 -1.43 -7.32 -4.40
N GLY A 28 -1.24 -7.38 -3.08
CA GLY A 28 -1.93 -8.33 -2.21
C GLY A 28 -3.27 -7.79 -1.67
N ARG A 29 -4.31 -8.63 -1.60
CA ARG A 29 -5.69 -8.26 -1.17
C ARG A 29 -5.91 -8.13 0.35
N ARG A 30 -4.87 -8.23 1.19
CA ARG A 30 -5.03 -8.43 2.65
C ARG A 30 -4.55 -7.28 3.53
N GLY A 31 -4.14 -6.15 2.97
CA GLY A 31 -3.73 -5.02 3.78
C GLY A 31 -4.91 -4.17 4.24
N VAL A 32 -4.71 -3.37 5.28
CA VAL A 32 -5.75 -2.51 5.90
C VAL A 32 -6.29 -1.42 4.99
N LEU A 33 -5.58 -1.12 3.89
CA LEU A 33 -5.98 -0.23 2.81
C LEU A 33 -6.39 -1.01 1.54
N GLY A 34 -6.82 -2.26 1.69
CA GLY A 34 -7.27 -3.09 0.56
C GLY A 34 -6.11 -3.59 -0.31
N ALA A 35 -6.43 -3.96 -1.55
CA ALA A 35 -5.44 -4.42 -2.50
C ALA A 35 -4.46 -3.31 -2.91
N GLY A 36 -3.16 -3.56 -2.80
CA GLY A 36 -2.13 -2.61 -3.21
C GLY A 36 -0.71 -3.04 -2.86
N ALA A 37 0.28 -2.39 -3.48
CA ALA A 37 1.65 -2.32 -3.00
C ALA A 37 1.75 -1.19 -1.96
N TYR A 38 2.29 -1.50 -0.79
CA TYR A 38 2.23 -0.61 0.39
C TYR A 38 3.52 0.17 0.55
N PHE A 39 3.40 1.47 0.81
CA PHE A 39 4.54 2.37 1.06
C PHE A 39 4.27 3.30 2.25
N ASP A 40 5.29 3.53 3.05
CA ASP A 40 5.33 4.60 4.04
C ASP A 40 5.89 5.87 3.38
N LEU A 41 5.25 7.03 3.56
CA LEU A 41 5.70 8.30 2.97
C LEU A 41 6.63 9.09 3.91
N GLY A 42 7.66 9.72 3.35
CA GLY A 42 8.55 10.65 4.04
C GLY A 42 9.61 10.01 4.94
N THR A 43 9.36 8.81 5.45
CA THR A 43 10.32 8.05 6.26
C THR A 43 10.12 6.54 6.14
N GLU A 44 11.22 5.79 6.22
CA GLU A 44 11.24 4.34 6.29
C GLU A 44 11.12 3.81 7.74
N ALA A 45 11.28 4.67 8.75
CA ALA A 45 11.46 4.29 10.16
C ALA A 45 10.33 3.38 10.68
N THR A 46 9.10 3.63 10.22
CA THR A 46 7.91 2.92 10.67
C THR A 46 7.69 1.58 9.97
N GLY A 47 8.32 1.35 8.81
CA GLY A 47 8.19 0.12 8.05
C GLY A 47 9.04 -1.02 8.60
N TRP A 48 10.11 -0.69 9.33
CA TRP A 48 11.07 -1.65 9.88
C TRP A 48 10.44 -2.64 10.85
N LYS A 49 9.69 -2.16 11.84
CA LYS A 49 9.07 -3.02 12.87
C LYS A 49 8.06 -4.00 12.27
N PRO A 50 7.09 -3.58 11.43
CA PRO A 50 6.20 -4.52 10.73
C PRO A 50 6.94 -5.50 9.82
N ALA A 51 7.96 -5.05 9.09
CA ALA A 51 8.74 -5.93 8.23
C ALA A 51 9.50 -7.00 9.03
N ARG A 52 10.13 -6.62 10.15
CA ARG A 52 10.82 -7.55 11.05
C ARG A 52 9.85 -8.54 11.71
N GLN A 53 8.63 -8.12 12.06
CA GLN A 53 7.60 -9.05 12.54
C GLN A 53 7.17 -10.06 11.48
N ARG A 54 7.14 -9.65 10.21
CA ARG A 54 6.77 -10.52 9.08
C ARG A 54 7.90 -11.45 8.63
N TYR A 55 9.15 -10.98 8.75
CA TYR A 55 10.36 -11.65 8.30
C TYR A 55 11.40 -11.67 9.44
N PRO A 56 11.13 -12.43 10.52
CA PRO A 56 11.94 -12.37 11.75
C PRO A 56 13.43 -12.66 11.50
N ASP A 57 13.72 -13.67 10.67
CA ASP A 57 15.07 -14.21 10.51
C ASP A 57 15.69 -13.94 9.12
N LEU A 58 15.02 -13.14 8.28
CA LEU A 58 15.51 -12.83 6.94
C LEU A 58 16.21 -11.46 6.92
N PRO A 59 17.25 -11.29 6.07
CA PRO A 59 17.78 -9.98 5.79
C PRO A 59 16.70 -9.13 5.14
N LEU A 60 16.56 -7.90 5.61
CA LEU A 60 15.62 -6.92 5.09
C LEU A 60 16.31 -5.93 4.16
N VAL A 61 15.53 -5.34 3.26
CA VAL A 61 15.96 -4.25 2.39
C VAL A 61 14.90 -3.17 2.37
N VAL A 62 15.33 -1.93 2.16
CA VAL A 62 14.46 -0.77 1.96
C VAL A 62 14.50 -0.37 0.50
N PHE A 63 13.33 -0.30 -0.11
CA PHE A 63 13.12 0.33 -1.40
C PHE A 63 12.71 1.78 -1.20
N ARG A 64 13.43 2.72 -1.79
CA ARG A 64 12.94 4.09 -2.01
C ARG A 64 12.39 4.19 -3.43
N CYS A 65 11.16 4.66 -3.55
CA CYS A 65 10.44 4.69 -4.82
C CYS A 65 9.93 6.09 -5.16
N GLU A 66 9.87 6.33 -6.46
CA GLU A 66 8.99 7.31 -7.09
C GLU A 66 7.63 6.65 -7.35
N VAL A 67 6.55 7.32 -6.94
CA VAL A 67 5.18 6.85 -7.15
C VAL A 67 4.35 7.95 -7.82
N ALA A 68 3.84 7.66 -9.01
CA ALA A 68 2.83 8.47 -9.69
C ALA A 68 1.45 8.16 -9.11
N LEU A 69 0.96 9.01 -8.20
CA LEU A 69 -0.21 8.71 -7.35
C LEU A 69 -1.50 8.52 -8.15
N GLY A 70 -1.63 9.22 -9.28
CA GLY A 70 -2.88 9.29 -10.04
C GLY A 70 -4.03 9.82 -9.19
N ARG A 71 -5.23 9.27 -9.40
CA ARG A 71 -6.39 9.60 -8.56
C ARG A 71 -6.26 8.91 -7.20
N VAL A 72 -6.18 9.71 -6.15
CA VAL A 72 -6.06 9.26 -4.76
C VAL A 72 -7.44 9.20 -4.11
N LEU A 73 -7.74 8.10 -3.42
CA LEU A 73 -8.78 8.06 -2.40
C LEU A 73 -8.12 8.40 -1.07
N ASP A 74 -8.31 9.63 -0.59
CA ASP A 74 -7.74 10.05 0.69
C ASP A 74 -8.71 9.70 1.82
N LEU A 75 -8.32 8.77 2.69
CA LEU A 75 -9.13 8.37 3.85
C LEU A 75 -8.93 9.27 5.07
N ASP A 76 -8.06 10.27 4.97
CA ASP A 76 -7.90 11.34 5.96
C ASP A 76 -8.88 12.51 5.68
N ASP A 77 -9.42 12.59 4.47
CA ASP A 77 -10.50 13.51 4.13
C ASP A 77 -11.80 13.14 4.85
N GLU A 78 -12.42 14.11 5.51
CA GLU A 78 -13.59 13.88 6.38
C GLU A 78 -14.79 13.35 5.60
N GLU A 79 -15.05 13.90 4.41
CA GLU A 79 -16.18 13.47 3.57
C GLU A 79 -15.98 12.02 3.11
N THR A 80 -14.80 11.72 2.57
CA THR A 80 -14.43 10.37 2.13
C THR A 80 -14.49 9.38 3.28
N HIS A 81 -14.00 9.77 4.47
CA HIS A 81 -14.05 8.94 5.66
C HIS A 81 -15.51 8.66 6.10
N ALA A 82 -16.36 9.68 6.16
CA ALA A 82 -17.76 9.54 6.54
C ALA A 82 -18.53 8.64 5.56
N ARG A 83 -18.30 8.81 4.24
CA ARG A 83 -18.88 7.97 3.20
C ARG A 83 -18.44 6.52 3.32
N PHE A 84 -17.16 6.26 3.60
CA PHE A 84 -16.68 4.90 3.81
C PHE A 84 -17.30 4.27 5.07
N GLN A 85 -17.40 5.01 6.19
CA GLN A 85 -18.06 4.49 7.39
C GLN A 85 -19.54 4.16 7.16
N GLN A 86 -20.25 4.99 6.39
CA GLN A 86 -21.63 4.70 5.99
C GLN A 86 -21.71 3.42 5.18
N PHE A 87 -20.86 3.29 4.16
CA PHE A 87 -20.77 2.08 3.34
C PHE A 87 -20.49 0.83 4.19
N GLN A 88 -19.59 0.90 5.18
CA GLN A 88 -19.31 -0.22 6.08
C GLN A 88 -20.55 -0.68 6.87
N ARG A 89 -21.40 0.26 7.31
CA ARG A 89 -22.66 -0.08 8.00
C ARG A 89 -23.65 -0.78 7.07
N GLU A 90 -23.82 -0.24 5.87
CA GLU A 90 -24.71 -0.81 4.84
C GLU A 90 -24.24 -2.19 4.37
N LEU A 91 -22.92 -2.35 4.18
CA LEU A 91 -22.31 -3.62 3.84
C LEU A 91 -22.52 -4.66 4.94
N GLY A 92 -22.37 -4.26 6.21
CA GLY A 92 -22.63 -5.11 7.37
C GLY A 92 -24.09 -5.58 7.45
N GLN A 93 -25.04 -4.71 7.10
CA GLN A 93 -26.47 -5.06 7.03
C GLN A 93 -26.75 -6.04 5.88
N ARG A 94 -26.07 -5.88 4.74
CA ARG A 94 -26.25 -6.75 3.55
C ARG A 94 -25.63 -8.13 3.71
N LEU A 95 -24.39 -8.20 4.20
CA LEU A 95 -23.61 -9.44 4.23
C LEU A 95 -23.69 -10.19 5.56
N GLY A 96 -24.18 -9.52 6.62
CA GLY A 96 -24.10 -10.04 7.98
C GLY A 96 -22.69 -9.93 8.57
N ARG A 97 -22.61 -10.21 9.87
CA ARG A 97 -21.39 -10.00 10.67
C ARG A 97 -20.21 -10.86 10.22
N ASP A 98 -20.44 -12.16 10.03
CA ASP A 98 -19.35 -13.12 9.78
C ASP A 98 -18.64 -12.85 8.45
N GLU A 99 -19.42 -12.56 7.41
CA GLU A 99 -18.86 -12.27 6.09
C GLU A 99 -18.13 -10.92 6.07
N THR A 100 -18.68 -9.92 6.78
CA THR A 100 -18.03 -8.62 6.96
C THR A 100 -16.70 -8.73 7.70
N LEU A 101 -16.61 -9.62 8.69
CA LEU A 101 -15.37 -9.93 9.40
C LEU A 101 -14.36 -10.67 8.51
N ARG A 102 -14.82 -11.61 7.67
CA ARG A 102 -13.97 -12.34 6.71
C ARG A 102 -13.34 -11.41 5.67
N LEU A 103 -14.07 -10.40 5.20
CA LEU A 103 -13.53 -9.38 4.30
C LEU A 103 -12.41 -8.56 4.99
N GLY A 104 -12.57 -8.31 6.29
CA GLY A 104 -11.73 -7.38 7.03
C GLY A 104 -11.79 -5.96 6.47
N ARG A 105 -11.06 -5.03 7.10
CA ARG A 105 -11.08 -3.62 6.69
C ARG A 105 -10.65 -3.42 5.23
N GLY A 106 -9.63 -4.15 4.80
CA GLY A 106 -9.11 -4.07 3.43
C GLY A 106 -10.12 -4.51 2.38
N GLY A 107 -10.76 -5.66 2.60
CA GLY A 107 -11.80 -6.15 1.69
C GLY A 107 -13.00 -5.22 1.64
N GLN A 108 -13.42 -4.67 2.78
CA GLN A 108 -14.49 -3.66 2.80
C GLN A 108 -14.11 -2.40 1.99
N LEU A 109 -12.84 -1.99 2.02
CA LEU A 109 -12.38 -0.86 1.22
C LEU A 109 -12.30 -1.20 -0.27
N ASP A 110 -11.92 -2.42 -0.63
CA ASP A 110 -11.96 -2.90 -2.02
C ASP A 110 -13.40 -2.89 -2.56
N GLU A 111 -14.38 -3.33 -1.77
CA GLU A 111 -15.81 -3.26 -2.13
C GLU A 111 -16.30 -1.81 -2.27
N PHE A 112 -15.87 -0.93 -1.36
CA PHE A 112 -16.21 0.49 -1.44
C PHE A 112 -15.66 1.13 -2.73
N LEU A 113 -14.41 0.83 -3.07
CA LEU A 113 -13.78 1.30 -4.30
C LEU A 113 -14.48 0.75 -5.55
N PHE A 114 -14.89 -0.52 -5.52
CA PHE A 114 -15.66 -1.13 -6.59
C PHE A 114 -16.99 -0.39 -6.79
N GLU A 115 -17.69 -0.06 -5.71
CA GLU A 115 -18.94 0.71 -5.77
C GLU A 115 -18.72 2.14 -6.29
N LEU A 116 -17.71 2.85 -5.79
CA LEU A 116 -17.36 4.19 -6.27
C LEU A 116 -17.04 4.18 -7.77
N THR A 117 -16.24 3.22 -8.22
CA THR A 117 -15.86 3.08 -9.63
C THR A 117 -17.08 2.78 -10.48
N SER A 118 -17.96 1.88 -10.03
CA SER A 118 -19.19 1.52 -10.74
C SER A 118 -20.18 2.68 -10.86
N LYS A 119 -20.27 3.55 -9.85
CA LYS A 119 -21.17 4.72 -9.84
C LYS A 119 -20.63 5.91 -10.63
N THR A 120 -19.33 6.11 -10.64
CA THR A 120 -18.70 7.35 -11.17
C THR A 120 -17.92 7.14 -12.46
N GLY A 121 -17.59 5.89 -12.81
CA GLY A 121 -16.63 5.55 -13.86
C GLY A 121 -15.17 5.91 -13.51
N MET A 122 -14.91 6.46 -12.32
CA MET A 122 -13.58 6.90 -11.92
C MET A 122 -12.80 5.76 -11.27
N THR A 123 -11.59 5.51 -11.77
CA THR A 123 -10.66 4.56 -11.15
C THR A 123 -9.73 5.28 -10.18
N TYR A 124 -9.65 4.79 -8.96
CA TYR A 124 -8.69 5.23 -7.96
C TYR A 124 -7.45 4.34 -8.02
N HIS A 125 -6.28 4.95 -8.18
CA HIS A 125 -5.02 4.23 -8.33
C HIS A 125 -4.27 4.09 -7.02
N THR A 126 -4.51 5.00 -6.09
CA THR A 126 -3.83 5.04 -4.80
C THR A 126 -4.85 5.28 -3.70
N ILE A 127 -4.66 4.61 -2.57
CA ILE A 127 -5.39 4.86 -1.33
C ILE A 127 -4.39 5.44 -0.36
N LYS A 128 -4.72 6.55 0.28
CA LYS A 128 -3.87 7.23 1.26
C LYS A 128 -4.55 7.24 2.63
N ARG A 129 -3.76 7.04 3.68
CA ARG A 129 -4.23 7.21 5.06
C ARG A 129 -3.07 7.48 6.01
N THR A 130 -3.30 8.39 6.96
CA THR A 130 -2.45 8.62 8.12
C THR A 130 -2.94 7.79 9.30
N PHE A 131 -2.03 6.98 9.86
CA PHE A 131 -2.36 6.04 10.93
C PHE A 131 -2.20 6.71 12.28
N VAL A 132 -3.29 6.80 13.05
CA VAL A 132 -3.29 7.38 14.39
C VAL A 132 -2.36 6.67 15.38
N THR A 133 -2.01 5.41 15.11
CA THR A 133 -1.17 4.59 15.97
C THR A 133 0.29 5.02 15.98
N ASP A 134 0.78 5.59 14.88
CA ASP A 134 2.18 5.95 14.69
C ASP A 134 2.39 7.29 13.97
N GLY A 135 1.31 7.98 13.60
CA GLY A 135 1.36 9.24 12.84
C GLY A 135 1.80 9.07 11.39
N GLN A 136 2.02 7.84 10.92
CA GLN A 136 2.61 7.59 9.61
C GLN A 136 1.56 7.66 8.51
N THR A 137 1.81 8.46 7.47
CA THR A 137 1.04 8.40 6.23
C THR A 137 1.51 7.22 5.39
N ARG A 138 0.57 6.36 5.02
CA ARG A 138 0.81 5.20 4.16
C ARG A 138 -0.05 5.29 2.91
N ILE A 139 0.49 4.76 1.82
CA ILE A 139 -0.23 4.60 0.59
C ILE A 139 -0.29 3.12 0.17
N ALA A 140 -1.41 2.73 -0.43
CA ALA A 140 -1.55 1.47 -1.15
C ALA A 140 -1.75 1.79 -2.63
N VAL A 141 -0.75 1.46 -3.45
CA VAL A 141 -0.74 1.69 -4.90
C VAL A 141 -1.29 0.45 -5.60
N ARG A 142 -2.39 0.59 -6.31
CA ARG A 142 -3.13 -0.53 -6.92
C ARG A 142 -2.58 -0.97 -8.27
N ASP A 143 -1.86 -0.08 -8.94
CA ASP A 143 -1.24 -0.34 -10.24
C ASP A 143 0.29 -0.25 -10.13
N PRO A 144 1.02 -1.39 -10.11
CA PRO A 144 2.46 -1.41 -9.95
C PRO A 144 3.24 -0.65 -11.04
N ARG A 145 2.63 -0.42 -12.21
CA ARG A 145 3.26 0.34 -13.31
C ARG A 145 3.48 1.80 -12.96
N ARG A 146 2.86 2.28 -11.88
CA ARG A 146 3.00 3.64 -11.34
C ARG A 146 4.16 3.80 -10.36
N ILE A 147 4.92 2.72 -10.13
CA ILE A 147 5.99 2.67 -9.14
C ILE A 147 7.30 2.50 -9.88
N ARG A 148 8.25 3.40 -9.61
CA ARG A 148 9.62 3.32 -10.09
C ARG A 148 10.56 3.28 -8.90
N VAL A 149 11.37 2.23 -8.80
CA VAL A 149 12.40 2.15 -7.76
C VAL A 149 13.50 3.16 -8.07
N LEU A 150 13.87 3.96 -7.07
CA LEU A 150 14.95 4.94 -7.15
C LEU A 150 16.24 4.38 -6.59
N SER A 151 16.17 3.71 -5.43
CA SER A 151 17.30 3.05 -4.79
C SER A 151 16.82 1.89 -3.91
N VAL A 152 17.74 0.98 -3.61
CA VAL A 152 17.52 -0.11 -2.65
C VAL A 152 18.70 -0.10 -1.68
N CYS A 153 18.43 -0.13 -0.38
CA CYS A 153 19.46 -0.21 0.65
C CYS A 153 19.26 -1.45 1.53
N ASP A 154 20.34 -1.97 2.10
CA ASP A 154 20.29 -2.99 3.14
C ASP A 154 19.95 -2.38 4.52
N GLU A 155 19.96 -3.20 5.58
CA GLU A 155 19.66 -2.77 6.95
C GLU A 155 20.69 -1.83 7.57
N LYS A 156 21.87 -1.72 6.96
CA LYS A 156 22.93 -0.79 7.37
C LYS A 156 22.87 0.52 6.59
N GLY A 157 21.97 0.62 5.61
CA GLY A 157 21.87 1.76 4.70
C GLY A 157 22.86 1.70 3.53
N GLU A 158 23.51 0.56 3.30
CA GLU A 158 24.39 0.36 2.14
C GLU A 158 23.55 0.14 0.89
N GLU A 159 23.80 0.92 -0.17
CA GLU A 159 23.07 0.82 -1.43
C GLU A 159 23.40 -0.49 -2.14
N LEU A 160 22.35 -1.20 -2.56
CA LEU A 160 22.42 -2.47 -3.26
C LEU A 160 22.17 -2.28 -4.77
N PRO A 161 22.79 -3.09 -5.63
CA PRO A 161 22.53 -3.04 -7.07
C PRO A 161 21.04 -3.26 -7.40
N TRP A 162 20.47 -2.38 -8.23
CA TRP A 162 19.09 -2.48 -8.70
C TRP A 162 18.97 -2.19 -10.22
N PRO A 163 18.31 -3.08 -11.00
CA PRO A 163 17.82 -4.40 -10.61
C PRO A 163 18.98 -5.34 -10.22
N PRO A 164 18.75 -6.35 -9.36
CA PRO A 164 19.78 -7.32 -9.02
C PRO A 164 20.26 -8.03 -10.30
N THR A 165 21.58 -8.18 -10.47
CA THR A 165 22.13 -8.91 -11.61
C THR A 165 21.67 -10.35 -11.57
N SER A 166 21.15 -10.86 -12.69
CA SER A 166 20.83 -12.27 -12.84
C SER A 166 22.14 -13.07 -12.80
N ASN A 167 22.28 -13.95 -11.81
CA ASN A 167 23.28 -15.02 -11.85
C ASN A 167 22.82 -16.13 -12.80
#